data_AF-A0A1I8G6I5-F1
#
_entry.id   AF-A0A1I8G6I5-F1
#
_cell.length_a   1.000
_cell.length_b   1.000
_cell.length_c   1.000
_cell.angle_alpha   90.00
_cell.angle_beta   90.00
_cell.angle_gamma   90.00
#
_symmetry.space_group_name_H-M   'P 1'
#
loop_
_entity.id
_entity.type
_entity.pdbx_description
1 polymer ?
#
loop_
_entity_poly.entity_id
_entity_poly.type
_entity_poly.pdbx_seq_one_letter_code
_entity_poly.pdbx_strand_id
1 'polypeptide(L)'
;RDGCYREPSGEVASSCPDPSLSYEFGLSQYDCLVWDAVQEIWTKPSTAGASCTVEASDVPNRPRFVSNLFGSLGAGMNVLPNLIDFGKLFDNWQGKLADSAAVVGTVVALWVIFIPIAVWLRRVDNKDSEKFKYLPLIDDANEKFVYRIDVYTASDRSNAGTRICPLLSVS
;
A
#
# COMPACT_ATOMS: atom_id res chain seq x y z
N ARG A 1 0.04 -13.07 -52.93
CA ARG A 1 1.23 -13.06 -52.04
C ARG A 1 1.85 -11.71 -52.33
N ASP A 2 1.40 -10.70 -51.60
CA ASP A 2 1.57 -9.31 -52.03
C ASP A 2 2.74 -8.74 -51.24
N GLY A 3 3.94 -8.95 -51.79
CA GLY A 3 5.21 -8.47 -51.24
C GLY A 3 5.67 -7.24 -52.02
N CYS A 4 6.05 -6.19 -51.31
CA CYS A 4 6.62 -4.98 -51.90
C CYS A 4 8.01 -5.28 -52.45
N TYR A 5 8.28 -4.94 -53.71
CA TYR A 5 9.60 -5.01 -54.32
C TYR A 5 10.04 -3.61 -54.76
N ARG A 6 11.34 -3.33 -54.64
CA ARG A 6 11.94 -2.08 -55.10
C ARG A 6 12.36 -2.25 -56.56
N GLU A 7 11.86 -1.42 -57.47
CA GLU A 7 12.32 -1.45 -58.85
C GLU A 7 13.79 -0.99 -58.96
N PRO A 8 14.60 -1.60 -59.85
CA PRO A 8 16.01 -1.27 -60.01
C PRO A 8 16.27 0.11 -60.64
N SER A 9 15.22 0.82 -61.07
CA SER A 9 15.27 2.16 -61.67
C SER A 9 15.38 3.32 -60.67
N GLY A 10 15.28 3.04 -59.36
CA GLY A 10 15.43 4.06 -58.32
C GLY A 10 14.18 4.91 -58.06
N GLU A 11 13.08 4.67 -58.79
CA GLU A 11 11.77 5.27 -58.49
C GLU A 11 11.01 4.40 -57.49
N VAL A 12 10.44 5.03 -56.46
CA VAL A 12 9.68 4.36 -55.40
C VAL A 12 8.30 4.00 -55.96
N ALA A 13 8.07 2.71 -56.23
CA ALA A 13 6.75 2.21 -56.60
C ALA A 13 5.72 2.53 -55.50
N SER A 14 4.76 3.38 -55.84
CA SER A 14 3.75 3.93 -54.94
C SER A 14 2.60 2.95 -54.73
N SER A 15 2.75 1.96 -53.86
CA SER A 15 1.61 1.33 -53.15
C SER A 15 2.02 0.56 -51.89
N CYS A 16 2.97 1.07 -51.11
CA CYS A 16 3.16 0.56 -49.75
C CYS A 16 2.07 1.17 -48.85
N PRO A 17 1.26 0.38 -48.13
CA PRO A 17 0.53 0.90 -46.98
C PRO A 17 1.57 1.51 -46.03
N ASP A 18 1.36 2.76 -45.60
CA ASP A 18 2.25 3.38 -44.61
C ASP A 18 2.41 2.42 -43.44
N PRO A 19 3.64 2.04 -43.05
CA PRO A 19 3.84 1.22 -41.88
C PRO A 19 3.32 2.02 -40.68
N SER A 20 2.11 1.69 -40.22
CA SER A 20 1.54 2.26 -39.02
C SER A 20 2.47 1.89 -37.86
N LEU A 21 3.26 2.86 -37.41
CA LEU A 21 4.17 2.71 -36.28
C LEU A 21 3.33 2.83 -35.00
N SER A 22 2.95 1.70 -34.41
CA SER A 22 2.38 1.67 -33.08
C SER A 22 3.51 1.83 -32.06
N TYR A 23 3.49 2.91 -31.30
CA TYR A 23 4.34 3.10 -30.13
C TYR A 23 3.46 3.23 -28.89
N GLU A 24 3.92 2.66 -27.79
CA GLU A 24 3.30 2.78 -26.48
C GLU A 24 4.22 3.64 -25.62
N PHE A 25 3.73 4.79 -25.16
CA PHE A 25 4.49 5.70 -24.30
C PHE A 25 4.07 5.47 -22.85
N GLY A 26 5.04 5.22 -21.98
CA GLY A 26 4.84 5.12 -20.53
C GLY A 26 5.66 6.19 -19.82
N LEU A 27 5.02 7.01 -18.98
CA LEU A 27 5.69 7.95 -18.11
C LEU A 27 5.79 7.34 -16.70
N SER A 28 7.02 7.06 -16.28
CA SER A 28 7.32 6.56 -14.93
C SER A 28 8.08 7.62 -14.15
N GLN A 29 7.48 8.12 -13.07
CA GLN A 29 8.13 9.05 -12.15
C GLN A 29 8.63 8.30 -10.92
N TYR A 30 9.91 8.50 -10.59
CA TYR A 30 10.51 7.95 -9.38
C TYR A 30 10.68 9.06 -8.34
N ASP A 31 10.39 8.75 -7.09
CA ASP A 31 10.58 9.63 -5.96
C ASP A 31 11.50 8.95 -4.93
N CYS A 32 12.38 9.73 -4.31
CA CYS A 32 13.13 9.27 -3.14
C CYS A 32 12.39 9.61 -1.86
N LEU A 33 12.17 8.60 -1.02
CA LEU A 33 11.40 8.70 0.21
C LEU A 33 12.24 8.23 1.41
N VAL A 34 11.95 8.82 2.56
CA VAL A 34 12.59 8.55 3.85
C VAL A 34 11.51 8.07 4.81
N TRP A 35 11.82 7.07 5.62
CA TRP A 35 10.90 6.60 6.64
C TRP A 35 10.85 7.57 7.82
N ASP A 36 9.69 8.15 8.09
CA ASP A 36 9.41 8.88 9.32
C ASP A 36 8.88 7.92 10.38
N ALA A 37 9.69 7.64 11.41
CA ALA A 37 9.32 6.73 12.49
C ALA A 37 8.28 7.32 13.47
N VAL A 38 8.09 8.65 13.49
CA VAL A 38 7.09 9.30 14.35
C VAL A 38 5.72 9.22 13.72
N GLN A 39 5.65 9.40 12.39
CA GLN A 39 4.41 9.39 11.64
C GLN A 39 4.11 8.02 10.99
N GLU A 40 5.05 7.07 11.04
CA GLU A 40 4.99 5.76 10.39
C GLU A 40 4.63 5.84 8.90
N ILE A 41 5.16 6.85 8.20
CA ILE A 41 4.92 7.10 6.79
C ILE A 41 6.21 7.37 6.02
N TRP A 42 6.17 7.09 4.72
CA TRP A 42 7.21 7.48 3.78
C TRP A 42 7.00 8.92 3.35
N THR A 43 7.97 9.78 3.65
CA THR A 43 7.90 11.22 3.33
C THR A 43 9.10 11.66 2.49
N LYS A 44 8.94 12.77 1.75
CA LYS A 44 10.08 13.41 1.10
C LYS A 44 10.91 14.12 2.18
N PRO A 45 12.25 14.09 2.10
CA PRO A 45 13.09 14.76 3.08
C PRO A 45 12.78 16.25 3.12
N SER A 46 12.27 16.72 4.26
CA SER A 46 11.79 18.11 4.45
C SER A 46 12.69 18.91 5.40
N THR A 47 13.63 18.26 6.08
CA THR A 47 14.52 18.87 7.06
C THR A 47 15.67 19.62 6.39
N ALA A 48 15.96 20.84 6.84
CA ALA A 48 17.10 21.62 6.35
C ALA A 48 18.41 20.83 6.55
N GLY A 49 19.05 20.39 5.46
CA GLY A 49 20.28 19.59 5.46
C GLY A 49 20.08 18.11 5.09
N ALA A 50 18.84 17.61 5.06
CA ALA A 50 18.51 16.30 4.52
C ALA A 50 18.20 16.40 3.03
N SER A 51 18.97 15.73 2.18
CA SER A 51 18.77 15.69 0.74
C SER A 51 18.66 14.26 0.25
N CYS A 52 17.62 13.99 -0.53
CA CYS A 52 17.59 12.82 -1.40
C CYS A 52 17.06 13.23 -2.77
N THR A 53 17.88 13.03 -3.80
CA THR A 53 17.57 13.45 -5.17
C THR A 53 17.70 12.29 -6.13
N VAL A 54 16.82 12.25 -7.12
CA VAL A 54 16.89 11.31 -8.24
C VAL A 54 17.93 11.81 -9.23
N GLU A 55 18.84 10.93 -9.63
CA GLU A 55 19.87 11.21 -10.62
C GLU A 55 19.57 10.45 -11.91
N ALA A 56 19.96 11.03 -13.05
CA ALA A 56 19.88 10.34 -14.33
C ALA A 56 20.70 9.04 -14.28
N SER A 57 20.13 7.97 -14.83
CA SER A 57 20.77 6.67 -14.90
C SER A 57 21.04 6.33 -16.36
N ASP A 58 22.26 5.89 -16.66
CA ASP A 58 22.65 5.43 -17.99
C ASP A 58 21.98 4.10 -18.37
N VAL A 59 21.37 3.40 -17.40
CA VAL A 59 20.72 2.11 -17.60
C VAL A 59 19.19 2.28 -17.59
N PRO A 60 18.48 1.91 -18.67
CA PRO A 60 17.03 1.95 -18.69
C PRO A 60 16.44 1.08 -17.57
N ASN A 61 15.39 1.57 -16.91
CA ASN A 61 14.67 0.90 -15.81
C ASN A 61 15.49 0.67 -14.52
N ARG A 62 16.61 1.38 -14.32
CA ARG A 62 17.33 1.40 -13.04
C ARG A 62 17.47 2.83 -12.53
N PRO A 63 16.51 3.36 -11.76
CA PRO A 63 16.63 4.69 -11.21
C PRO A 63 17.80 4.75 -10.21
N ARG A 64 18.60 5.82 -10.28
CA ARG A 64 19.70 6.09 -9.37
C ARG A 64 19.31 7.21 -8.42
N PHE A 65 19.63 7.03 -7.13
CA PHE A 65 19.34 8.03 -6.10
C PHE A 65 20.61 8.37 -5.33
N VAL A 66 20.76 9.65 -4.99
CA VAL A 66 21.85 10.15 -4.14
C VAL A 66 21.24 10.77 -2.91
N SER A 67 21.71 10.35 -1.74
CA SER A 67 21.25 10.87 -0.46
C SER A 67 22.40 11.02 0.53
N ASN A 68 22.25 11.96 1.46
CA ASN A 68 23.16 12.16 2.60
C ASN A 68 22.52 11.74 3.93
N LEU A 69 21.49 10.90 3.86
CA LEU A 69 20.63 10.53 4.99
C LEU A 69 21.08 9.20 5.60
N PHE A 70 20.91 9.08 6.92
CA PHE A 70 21.20 7.87 7.67
C PHE A 70 19.89 7.26 8.19
N GLY A 71 19.53 6.06 7.71
CA GLY A 71 18.28 5.40 8.07
C GLY A 71 17.70 4.52 6.96
N SER A 72 16.39 4.26 7.02
CA SER A 72 15.67 3.50 6.00
C SER A 72 15.27 4.40 4.82
N LEU A 73 15.73 4.04 3.62
CA LEU A 73 15.49 4.75 2.37
C LEU A 73 14.59 3.90 1.47
N GLY A 74 13.61 4.54 0.83
CA GLY A 74 12.66 3.91 -0.07
C GLY A 74 12.62 4.61 -1.42
N ALA A 75 12.38 3.83 -2.48
CA ALA A 75 12.08 4.36 -3.80
C ALA A 75 10.58 4.21 -4.05
N GLY A 76 9.88 5.34 -4.20
CA GLY A 76 8.49 5.36 -4.64
C GLY A 76 8.43 5.36 -6.16
N MET A 77 7.71 4.40 -6.75
CA MET A 77 7.32 4.50 -8.16
C MET A 77 5.90 5.02 -8.23
N ASN A 78 5.71 6.19 -8.82
CA ASN A 78 4.37 6.68 -9.13
C ASN A 78 4.13 6.40 -10.61
N VAL A 79 3.53 5.25 -10.90
CA VAL A 79 2.95 5.01 -12.22
C VAL A 79 1.67 5.83 -12.23
N LEU A 80 1.59 6.86 -13.06
CA LEU A 80 0.34 7.60 -13.19
C LEU A 80 -0.72 6.60 -13.67
N PRO A 81 -1.73 6.26 -12.85
CA PRO A 81 -2.83 5.47 -13.36
C PRO A 81 -3.49 6.32 -14.43
N ASN A 82 -3.75 5.73 -15.59
CA ASN A 82 -4.54 6.39 -16.62
C ASN A 82 -5.81 6.91 -15.95
N LEU A 83 -6.01 8.24 -15.92
CA LEU A 83 -7.10 8.81 -15.14
C LEU A 83 -8.42 8.32 -15.74
N ILE A 84 -9.11 7.46 -14.98
CA ILE A 84 -10.46 7.04 -15.33
C ILE A 84 -11.35 8.29 -15.22
N ASP A 85 -11.73 8.82 -16.38
CA ASP A 85 -12.74 9.86 -16.49
C ASP A 85 -14.10 9.24 -16.17
N PHE A 86 -14.51 9.36 -14.91
CA PHE A 86 -15.80 8.88 -14.43
C PHE A 86 -16.97 9.55 -15.15
N GLY A 87 -16.81 10.76 -15.70
CA GLY A 87 -17.86 11.43 -16.48
C GLY A 87 -18.22 10.64 -17.74
N LYS A 88 -17.21 10.28 -18.54
CA LYS A 88 -17.40 9.43 -19.73
C LYS A 88 -17.87 8.01 -19.41
N LEU A 89 -17.49 7.51 -18.24
CA LEU A 89 -17.87 6.17 -17.77
C LEU A 89 -19.37 6.11 -17.42
N PHE A 90 -19.93 7.21 -16.88
CA PHE A 90 -21.35 7.32 -16.58
C PHE A 90 -22.20 7.73 -17.79
N ASP A 91 -21.67 8.49 -18.76
CA ASP A 91 -22.42 8.84 -19.98
C ASP A 91 -22.78 7.62 -20.83
N ASN A 92 -21.91 6.60 -20.87
CA ASN A 92 -22.14 5.34 -21.58
C ASN A 92 -22.50 4.17 -20.64
N TRP A 93 -22.95 4.46 -19.41
CA TRP A 93 -23.14 3.42 -18.41
C TRP A 93 -24.13 2.35 -18.88
N GLN A 94 -25.24 2.72 -19.54
CA GLN A 94 -26.23 1.74 -20.00
C GLN A 94 -25.66 0.78 -21.07
N GLY A 95 -24.84 1.29 -22.00
CA GLY A 95 -24.18 0.47 -23.02
C GLY A 95 -23.11 -0.44 -22.43
N LYS A 96 -22.33 0.07 -21.46
CA LYS A 96 -21.30 -0.71 -20.76
C LYS A 96 -21.87 -1.73 -19.76
N LEU A 97 -23.03 -1.43 -19.17
CA LEU A 97 -23.78 -2.36 -18.33
C LEU A 97 -24.31 -3.56 -19.12
N ALA A 98 -24.81 -3.33 -20.34
CA ALA A 98 -25.28 -4.41 -21.20
C ALA A 98 -24.14 -5.35 -21.61
N ASP A 99 -22.97 -4.77 -21.89
CA ASP A 99 -21.76 -5.50 -22.29
C ASP A 99 -21.08 -6.24 -21.12
N SER A 100 -21.28 -5.77 -19.88
CA SER A 100 -20.67 -6.31 -18.65
C SER A 100 -21.69 -6.61 -17.56
N ALA A 101 -22.88 -7.09 -17.95
CA ALA A 101 -23.98 -7.37 -17.03
C ALA A 101 -23.61 -8.40 -15.95
N ALA A 102 -22.76 -9.37 -16.30
CA ALA A 102 -22.26 -10.39 -15.38
C ALA A 102 -21.45 -9.78 -14.23
N VAL A 103 -20.59 -8.79 -14.51
CA VAL A 103 -19.74 -8.15 -13.50
C VAL A 103 -20.57 -7.31 -12.53
N VAL A 104 -21.57 -6.61 -13.05
CA VAL A 104 -22.45 -5.79 -12.22
C VAL A 104 -23.34 -6.68 -11.36
N GLY A 105 -23.84 -7.78 -11.93
CA GLY A 105 -24.63 -8.78 -11.21
C GLY A 105 -23.86 -9.41 -10.04
N THR A 106 -22.58 -9.76 -10.23
CA THR A 106 -21.76 -10.33 -9.14
C THR A 106 -21.48 -9.32 -8.03
N VAL A 107 -21.23 -8.05 -8.37
CA VAL A 107 -21.03 -6.98 -7.38
C VAL A 107 -22.31 -6.74 -6.58
N VAL A 108 -23.47 -6.65 -7.24
CA VAL A 108 -24.76 -6.48 -6.55
C VAL A 108 -25.07 -7.69 -5.67
N ALA A 109 -24.86 -8.92 -6.16
CA ALA A 109 -25.06 -10.14 -5.39
C ALA A 109 -24.14 -10.18 -4.15
N LEU A 110 -22.88 -9.76 -4.28
CA LEU A 110 -21.97 -9.63 -3.16
C LEU A 110 -22.50 -8.66 -2.10
N TRP A 111 -23.00 -7.48 -2.49
CA TRP A 111 -23.58 -6.53 -1.54
C TRP A 111 -24.82 -7.08 -0.85
N VAL A 112 -25.70 -7.77 -1.58
CA VAL A 112 -26.92 -8.37 -1.04
C VAL A 112 -26.61 -9.47 -0.02
N ILE A 113 -25.50 -10.19 -0.17
CA ILE A 113 -25.06 -11.22 0.79
C ILE A 113 -24.26 -10.60 1.94
N PHE A 114 -23.38 -9.65 1.63
CA PHE A 114 -22.46 -9.03 2.59
C PHE A 114 -23.20 -8.20 3.64
N ILE A 115 -24.21 -7.41 3.25
CA ILE A 115 -24.93 -6.52 4.18
C ILE A 115 -25.65 -7.31 5.28
N PRO A 116 -26.45 -8.36 4.99
CA PRO A 116 -27.07 -9.19 6.02
C PRO A 116 -26.06 -9.87 6.94
N ILE A 117 -24.97 -10.42 6.38
CA ILE A 117 -23.92 -11.06 7.18
C ILE A 117 -23.25 -10.06 8.10
N ALA A 118 -22.90 -8.86 7.60
CA ALA A 118 -22.29 -7.80 8.40
C ALA A 118 -23.23 -7.33 9.53
N VAL A 119 -24.53 -7.17 9.26
CA VAL A 119 -25.52 -6.82 10.28
C VAL A 119 -25.66 -7.94 11.31
N TRP A 120 -25.66 -9.21 10.89
CA TRP A 120 -25.73 -10.35 11.79
C TRP A 120 -24.48 -10.45 12.68
N LEU A 121 -23.28 -10.37 12.08
CA LEU A 121 -22.01 -10.37 12.82
C LEU A 121 -21.95 -9.22 13.83
N ARG A 122 -22.37 -8.01 13.46
CA ARG A 122 -22.43 -6.87 14.38
C ARG A 122 -23.39 -7.11 15.55
N ARG A 123 -24.51 -7.81 15.33
CA ARG A 123 -25.44 -8.21 16.39
C ARG A 123 -24.85 -9.28 17.31
N VAL A 124 -24.07 -10.20 16.77
CA VAL A 124 -23.38 -11.25 17.53
C VAL A 124 -22.26 -10.65 18.36
N ASP A 125 -21.41 -9.82 17.76
CA ASP A 125 -20.30 -9.12 18.41
C ASP A 125 -20.78 -8.27 19.61
N ASN A 126 -21.88 -7.53 19.44
CA ASN A 126 -22.49 -6.79 20.55
C ASN A 126 -22.94 -7.71 21.71
N LYS A 127 -23.45 -8.91 21.42
CA LYS A 127 -23.86 -9.89 22.46
C LYS A 127 -22.67 -10.57 23.12
N ASP A 128 -21.59 -10.81 22.38
CA ASP A 128 -20.38 -11.41 22.93
C ASP A 128 -19.57 -10.42 23.76
N SER A 129 -19.66 -9.12 23.46
CA SER A 129 -19.08 -8.06 24.32
C SER A 129 -19.58 -8.11 25.77
N GLU A 130 -20.78 -8.65 26.02
CA GLU A 130 -21.32 -8.85 27.37
C GLU A 130 -20.71 -10.07 28.06
N LYS A 131 -20.33 -11.11 27.30
CA LYS A 131 -19.68 -12.33 27.84
C LYS A 131 -18.20 -12.11 28.14
N PHE A 132 -17.51 -11.27 27.36
CA PHE A 132 -16.10 -10.95 27.58
C PHE A 132 -15.85 -10.01 28.76
N LYS A 133 -16.88 -9.35 29.29
CA LYS A 133 -16.69 -8.42 30.41
C LYS A 133 -16.46 -9.12 31.76
N TYR A 134 -16.83 -10.39 31.92
CA TYR A 134 -16.72 -11.05 33.22
C TYR A 134 -16.50 -12.56 33.09
N LEU A 135 -15.24 -12.99 33.21
CA LEU A 135 -14.94 -14.25 33.89
C LEU A 135 -13.95 -13.98 35.04
N PRO A 136 -14.35 -13.27 36.12
CA PRO A 136 -13.82 -13.66 37.42
C PRO A 136 -14.32 -15.08 37.68
N LEU A 137 -13.41 -15.97 38.11
CA LEU A 137 -13.81 -17.29 38.61
C LEU A 137 -14.91 -17.08 39.65
N ILE A 138 -15.93 -17.94 39.62
CA ILE A 138 -17.19 -17.79 40.39
C ILE A 138 -16.99 -17.84 41.92
N ASP A 139 -15.75 -17.95 42.38
CA ASP A 139 -15.38 -18.16 43.78
C ASP A 139 -14.78 -16.91 44.46
N ASP A 140 -14.39 -15.86 43.75
CA ASP A 140 -13.66 -14.73 44.37
C ASP A 140 -14.21 -13.34 44.02
N ALA A 141 -15.49 -13.11 44.34
CA ALA A 141 -16.10 -11.79 44.23
C ALA A 141 -15.61 -10.78 45.29
N ASN A 142 -14.75 -11.17 46.24
CA ASN A 142 -14.27 -10.32 47.34
C ASN A 142 -12.75 -10.26 47.50
N GLU A 143 -11.97 -11.00 46.72
CA GLU A 143 -10.52 -11.02 46.88
C GLU A 143 -9.83 -10.09 45.88
N LYS A 144 -8.97 -9.20 46.39
CA LYS A 144 -8.17 -8.31 45.56
C LYS A 144 -7.10 -9.16 44.86
N PHE A 145 -7.24 -9.37 43.55
CA PHE A 145 -6.21 -10.03 42.76
C PHE A 145 -4.94 -9.17 42.74
N VAL A 146 -3.95 -9.56 43.57
CA VAL A 146 -2.61 -8.98 43.52
C VAL A 146 -1.80 -9.77 42.50
N TYR A 147 -1.57 -9.18 41.33
CA TYR A 147 -0.68 -9.75 40.33
C TYR A 147 0.76 -9.66 40.84
N ARG A 148 1.40 -10.80 41.09
CA ARG A 148 2.84 -10.86 41.35
C ARG A 148 3.58 -10.89 40.01
N ILE A 149 4.26 -9.81 39.69
CA ILE A 149 5.12 -9.71 38.50
C ILE A 149 6.57 -9.84 38.98
N ASP A 150 7.18 -10.99 38.72
CA ASP A 150 8.60 -11.21 39.01
C ASP A 150 9.43 -10.82 37.77
N VAL A 151 10.17 -9.71 37.86
CA VAL A 151 11.03 -9.23 36.78
C VAL A 151 12.48 -9.67 37.05
N TYR A 152 12.97 -10.62 36.23
CA TYR A 152 14.36 -11.03 36.25
C TYR A 152 15.13 -10.32 35.14
N THR A 153 15.99 -9.37 35.49
CA THR A 153 16.93 -8.77 34.55
C THR A 153 18.25 -9.56 34.59
N ALA A 154 18.51 -10.40 33.59
CA ALA A 154 19.83 -10.99 33.42
C ALA A 154 20.78 -9.94 32.81
N SER A 155 21.63 -9.33 33.63
CA SER A 155 22.70 -8.46 33.13
C SER A 155 23.96 -9.30 32.88
N ASP A 156 24.24 -9.65 31.62
CA ASP A 156 25.49 -10.30 31.19
C ASP A 156 26.70 -9.34 31.16
N ARG A 157 26.70 -8.34 32.06
CA ARG A 157 27.80 -7.37 32.21
C ARG A 157 28.09 -7.19 33.69
N SER A 158 29.27 -7.67 34.09
CA SER A 158 29.71 -7.89 35.47
C SER A 158 29.96 -6.62 36.31
N ASN A 159 29.35 -5.47 36.01
CA ASN A 159 29.52 -4.25 36.82
C ASN A 159 28.52 -3.10 36.51
N ALA A 160 27.28 -3.39 36.12
CA ALA A 160 26.27 -2.37 35.77
C ALA A 160 25.09 -2.27 36.76
N GLY A 161 25.33 -2.51 38.06
CA GLY A 161 24.30 -2.37 39.10
C GLY A 161 24.13 -0.92 39.56
N THR A 162 23.14 -0.18 39.04
CA THR A 162 22.72 1.09 39.66
C THR A 162 21.84 0.83 40.87
N ARG A 163 22.23 1.33 42.05
CA ARG A 163 21.39 1.36 43.26
C ARG A 163 20.32 2.45 43.13
N ILE A 164 19.34 2.23 42.26
CA ILE A 164 18.15 3.07 42.17
C ILE A 164 16.98 2.24 42.67
N CYS A 165 16.19 2.81 43.58
CA CYS A 165 14.96 2.20 44.06
C CYS A 165 13.89 2.41 42.97
N PRO A 166 13.46 1.37 42.23
CA PRO A 166 12.42 1.55 41.24
C PRO A 166 11.10 1.79 41.96
N LEU A 167 10.57 3.01 41.86
CA LEU A 167 9.19 3.31 42.26
C LEU A 167 8.26 2.78 41.17
N LEU A 168 7.78 1.55 41.35
CA LEU A 168 6.67 1.01 40.59
C LEU A 168 5.37 1.42 41.30
N SER A 169 4.72 2.46 40.78
CA SER A 169 3.32 2.76 41.07
C SER A 169 2.49 2.14 39.96
N VAL A 170 1.80 1.04 40.27
CA VAL A 170 0.72 0.51 39.43
C VAL A 170 -0.57 1.04 40.05
N SER A 171 -1.15 2.05 39.40
CA SER A 171 -2.48 2.57 39.70
C SER A 171 -3.54 1.85 38.90
#